data_AF-A0A7S2HT15-F1
#
_entry.id   AF-A0A7S2HT15-F1
#
_cell.length_a   1.000
_cell.length_b   1.000
_cell.length_c   1.000
_cell.angle_alpha   90.00
_cell.angle_beta   90.00
_cell.angle_gamma   90.00
#
_symmetry.space_group_name_H-M   'P 1'
#
loop_
_entity.id
_entity.type
_entity.pdbx_description
1 polymer ?
#
loop_
_entity_poly.entity_id
_entity_poly.type
_entity_poly.pdbx_seq_one_letter_code
_entity_poly.pdbx_strand_id
1 'polypeptide(L)'
;AAAIFFLVWEPTREIVVGIIATVVGIAVTITFKTILVMVLGKLNYAAFYRKRPWVGNVCGVALECWHLGLTSTYMLARAIKLLVAASIYIGRIDKPFMADDAGIIGPVNLDLFPLIYRKGLLSADAHRHPYIERLGVMYLMKIKYGAKFATTAGSIWRLLFVFSLMPWLRKYRIADEADLPEGLILQKLGKSKSEKYEEIISELREENRMLKMTAGNQSL
;
A
#
# COMPACT_ATOMS: atom_id res chain seq x y z
N ALA A 1 -8.79 -28.72 -15.25
CA ALA A 1 -7.54 -28.55 -16.02
C ALA A 1 -6.37 -28.08 -15.15
N ALA A 2 -6.47 -26.94 -14.45
CA ALA A 2 -5.36 -26.38 -13.65
C ALA A 2 -4.83 -27.30 -12.53
N ALA A 3 -5.70 -27.99 -11.77
CA ALA A 3 -5.25 -28.90 -10.71
C ALA A 3 -4.43 -30.10 -11.23
N ILE A 4 -4.81 -30.63 -12.40
CA ILE A 4 -4.08 -31.72 -13.07
C ILE A 4 -2.72 -31.21 -13.54
N PHE A 5 -2.68 -29.99 -14.08
CA PHE A 5 -1.42 -29.35 -14.48
C PHE A 5 -0.43 -29.22 -13.31
N PHE A 6 -0.87 -28.78 -12.14
CA PHE A 6 0.00 -28.66 -10.95
C PHE A 6 0.47 -30.01 -10.37
N LEU A 7 -0.29 -31.09 -10.59
CA LEU A 7 0.10 -32.46 -10.21
C LEU A 7 1.14 -33.06 -11.16
N VAL A 8 1.05 -32.72 -12.46
CA VAL A 8 1.97 -33.22 -13.49
C VAL A 8 3.29 -32.43 -13.50
N TRP A 9 3.25 -31.16 -13.13
CA TRP A 9 4.44 -30.30 -13.11
C TRP A 9 5.40 -30.65 -11.96
N GLU A 10 6.61 -31.06 -12.31
CA GLU A 10 7.57 -31.71 -11.41
C GLU A 10 7.92 -30.93 -10.14
N PRO A 11 8.27 -29.62 -10.16
CA PRO A 11 8.61 -28.89 -8.95
C PRO A 11 7.41 -28.52 -8.07
N THR A 12 6.17 -28.53 -8.59
CA THR A 12 4.96 -28.25 -7.77
C THR A 12 4.34 -29.53 -7.23
N ARG A 13 4.64 -30.69 -7.84
CA ARG A 13 4.04 -31.99 -7.48
C ARG A 13 4.22 -32.33 -6.01
N GLU A 14 5.41 -32.18 -5.45
CA GLU A 14 5.67 -32.51 -4.04
C GLU A 14 4.85 -31.65 -3.07
N ILE A 15 4.75 -30.36 -3.36
CA ILE A 15 3.95 -29.42 -2.58
C ILE A 15 2.48 -29.80 -2.64
N VAL A 16 1.95 -30.07 -3.84
CA VAL A 16 0.54 -30.41 -4.05
C VAL A 16 0.19 -31.74 -3.39
N VAL A 17 1.03 -32.77 -3.54
CA VAL A 17 0.85 -34.06 -2.85
C VAL A 17 0.90 -33.89 -1.33
N GLY A 18 1.81 -33.06 -0.83
CA GLY A 18 1.86 -32.70 0.59
C GLY A 18 0.57 -32.04 1.07
N ILE A 19 0.02 -31.10 0.30
CA ILE A 19 -1.26 -30.45 0.62
C ILE A 19 -2.40 -31.47 0.62
N ILE A 20 -2.50 -32.34 -0.39
CA ILE A 20 -3.53 -33.38 -0.46
C ILE A 20 -3.41 -34.33 0.74
N ALA A 21 -2.21 -34.79 1.07
CA ALA A 21 -1.97 -35.66 2.21
C ALA A 21 -2.39 -35.01 3.53
N THR A 22 -2.11 -33.72 3.73
CA THR A 22 -2.55 -32.99 4.93
C THR A 22 -4.07 -32.84 4.99
N VAL A 23 -4.73 -32.53 3.87
CA VAL A 23 -6.21 -32.45 3.80
C VAL A 23 -6.85 -33.80 4.12
N VAL A 24 -6.32 -34.89 3.55
CA VAL A 24 -6.79 -36.26 3.84
C VAL A 24 -6.58 -36.59 5.33
N GLY A 25 -5.42 -36.28 5.90
CA GLY A 25 -5.15 -36.48 7.32
C GLY A 25 -6.11 -35.71 8.24
N ILE A 26 -6.41 -34.44 7.90
CA ILE A 26 -7.39 -33.62 8.62
C ILE A 26 -8.79 -34.23 8.51
N ALA A 27 -9.20 -34.64 7.31
CA ALA A 27 -10.50 -35.28 7.11
C ALA A 27 -10.64 -36.56 7.95
N VAL A 28 -9.64 -37.45 7.89
CA VAL A 28 -9.62 -38.70 8.66
C VAL A 28 -9.71 -38.44 10.18
N THR A 29 -8.94 -37.48 10.70
CA THR A 29 -8.97 -37.14 12.13
C THR A 29 -10.30 -36.54 12.56
N ILE A 30 -10.94 -35.70 11.73
CA ILE A 30 -12.29 -35.18 12.01
C ILE A 30 -13.31 -36.32 12.00
N THR A 31 -13.30 -37.18 10.98
CA THR A 31 -14.23 -38.31 10.90
C THR A 31 -14.07 -39.24 12.09
N PHE A 32 -12.82 -39.58 12.46
CA PHE A 32 -12.52 -40.40 13.63
C PHE A 32 -13.04 -39.77 14.92
N LYS A 33 -12.78 -38.47 15.13
CA LYS A 33 -13.29 -37.74 16.29
C LYS A 33 -14.82 -37.77 16.33
N THR A 34 -15.50 -37.52 15.21
CA THR A 34 -16.97 -37.52 15.14
C THR A 34 -17.53 -38.90 15.47
N ILE A 35 -16.95 -39.97 14.93
CA ILE A 35 -17.34 -41.36 15.25
C ILE A 35 -17.15 -41.62 16.75
N LEU A 36 -16.00 -41.26 17.30
CA LEU A 36 -15.68 -41.46 18.71
C LEU A 36 -16.67 -40.71 19.62
N VAL A 37 -17.00 -39.45 19.29
CA VAL A 37 -18.00 -38.66 20.03
C VAL A 37 -19.39 -39.29 19.92
N MET A 38 -19.81 -39.77 18.74
CA MET A 38 -21.10 -40.44 18.55
C MET A 38 -21.20 -41.74 19.35
N VAL A 39 -20.14 -42.56 19.33
CA VAL A 39 -20.10 -43.84 20.05
C VAL A 39 -20.10 -43.59 21.56
N LEU A 40 -19.23 -42.69 22.06
CA LEU A 40 -19.19 -42.35 23.48
C LEU A 40 -20.47 -41.67 23.96
N GLY A 41 -21.10 -40.87 23.11
CA GLY A 41 -22.42 -40.27 23.36
C GLY A 41 -23.50 -41.33 23.58
N LYS A 42 -23.61 -42.29 22.66
CA LYS A 42 -24.59 -43.40 22.77
C LYS A 42 -24.34 -44.30 23.98
N LEU A 43 -23.07 -44.53 24.35
CA LEU A 43 -22.72 -45.40 25.47
C LEU A 43 -22.96 -44.72 26.84
N ASN A 44 -22.64 -43.44 26.95
CA ASN A 44 -22.67 -42.73 28.24
C ASN A 44 -23.98 -41.98 28.53
N TYR A 45 -24.80 -41.71 27.50
CA TYR A 45 -26.04 -40.95 27.62
C TYR A 45 -27.26 -41.74 27.13
N ALA A 46 -28.39 -41.63 27.83
CA ALA A 46 -29.71 -41.99 27.34
C ALA A 46 -30.59 -40.74 27.37
N ALA A 47 -30.92 -40.21 26.19
CA ALA A 47 -31.65 -38.94 26.06
C ALA A 47 -30.96 -37.83 26.90
N PHE A 48 -31.66 -37.26 27.88
CA PHE A 48 -31.15 -36.20 28.75
C PHE A 48 -30.42 -36.71 30.01
N TYR A 49 -30.34 -38.02 30.25
CA TYR A 49 -29.74 -38.59 31.46
C TYR A 49 -28.38 -39.26 31.19
N ARG A 50 -27.42 -39.05 32.10
CA ARG A 50 -26.11 -39.71 32.09
C ARG A 50 -26.25 -41.12 32.69
N LYS A 51 -26.01 -42.18 31.91
CA LYS A 51 -26.01 -43.57 32.40
C LYS A 51 -24.79 -43.87 33.27
N ARG A 52 -23.63 -43.32 32.90
CA ARG A 52 -22.34 -43.57 33.56
C ARG A 52 -21.55 -42.27 33.68
N PRO A 53 -21.74 -41.49 34.76
CA PRO A 53 -21.16 -40.15 34.88
C PRO A 53 -19.63 -40.17 34.92
N TRP A 54 -19.02 -41.20 35.53
CA TRP A 54 -17.56 -41.28 35.64
C TRP A 54 -16.88 -41.49 34.28
N VAL A 55 -17.40 -42.39 33.44
CA VAL A 55 -16.87 -42.63 32.09
C VAL A 55 -17.01 -41.38 31.24
N GLY A 56 -18.18 -40.73 31.31
CA GLY A 56 -18.43 -39.47 30.58
C GLY A 56 -17.43 -38.38 30.94
N ASN A 57 -17.10 -38.23 32.23
CA ASN A 57 -16.12 -37.25 32.69
C ASN A 57 -14.70 -37.57 32.18
N VAL A 58 -14.24 -38.82 32.28
CA VAL A 58 -12.91 -39.24 31.80
C VAL A 58 -12.80 -39.04 30.28
N CYS A 59 -13.82 -39.44 29.53
CA CYS A 59 -13.87 -39.23 28.08
C CYS A 59 -13.92 -37.75 27.71
N GLY A 60 -14.62 -36.91 28.48
CA GLY A 60 -14.65 -35.46 28.31
C GLY A 60 -13.26 -34.86 28.45
N VAL A 61 -12.57 -35.17 29.56
CA VAL A 61 -11.19 -34.73 29.79
C VAL A 61 -10.26 -35.20 28.68
N ALA A 62 -10.38 -36.47 28.24
CA ALA A 62 -9.57 -36.98 27.14
C ALA A 62 -9.79 -36.22 25.81
N LEU A 63 -11.04 -35.87 25.48
CA LEU A 63 -11.37 -35.08 24.30
C LEU A 63 -10.88 -33.62 24.40
N GLU A 64 -10.92 -33.03 25.59
CA GLU A 64 -10.35 -31.71 25.84
C GLU A 64 -8.83 -31.72 25.72
N CYS A 65 -8.15 -32.72 26.30
CA CYS A 65 -6.71 -32.92 26.13
C CYS A 65 -6.32 -33.10 24.66
N TRP A 66 -7.10 -33.87 23.88
CA TRP A 66 -6.91 -34.02 22.44
C TRP A 66 -6.99 -32.66 21.73
N HIS A 67 -8.01 -31.87 22.04
CA HIS A 67 -8.18 -30.54 21.44
C HIS A 67 -7.02 -29.60 21.81
N LEU A 68 -6.61 -29.57 23.09
CA LEU A 68 -5.47 -28.79 23.55
C LEU A 68 -4.17 -29.20 22.85
N GLY A 69 -3.96 -30.50 22.63
CA GLY A 69 -2.80 -31.01 21.88
C GLY A 69 -2.78 -30.48 20.44
N LEU A 70 -3.91 -30.53 19.74
CA LEU A 70 -4.01 -30.02 18.36
C LEU A 70 -3.80 -28.49 18.29
N THR A 71 -4.44 -27.72 19.16
CA THR A 71 -4.29 -26.26 19.15
C THR A 71 -2.87 -25.84 19.53
N SER A 72 -2.27 -26.48 20.53
CA SER A 72 -0.87 -26.25 20.93
C SER A 72 0.10 -26.55 19.79
N THR A 73 -0.06 -27.68 19.11
CA THR A 73 0.79 -28.05 17.97
C THR A 73 0.68 -27.05 16.82
N TYR A 74 -0.53 -26.59 16.51
CA TYR A 74 -0.75 -25.58 15.48
C TYR A 74 -0.12 -24.22 15.85
N MET A 75 -0.24 -23.80 17.11
CA MET A 75 0.42 -22.59 17.62
C MET A 75 1.94 -22.69 17.52
N LEU A 76 2.53 -23.83 17.90
CA LEU A 76 3.97 -24.06 17.79
C LEU A 76 4.44 -24.03 16.33
N ALA A 77 3.74 -24.71 15.43
CA ALA A 77 4.06 -24.69 14.00
C ALA A 77 3.97 -23.26 13.41
N ARG A 78 2.97 -22.47 13.83
CA ARG A 78 2.85 -21.05 13.44
C ARG A 78 4.00 -20.22 13.99
N ALA A 79 4.40 -20.43 15.24
CA ALA A 79 5.52 -19.72 15.85
C ALA A 79 6.83 -20.00 15.09
N ILE A 80 7.10 -21.26 14.73
CA ILE A 80 8.29 -21.63 13.94
C ILE A 80 8.27 -20.93 12.57
N LYS A 81 7.13 -20.95 11.86
CA LYS A 81 7.01 -20.25 10.57
C LYS A 81 7.27 -18.75 10.69
N LEU A 82 6.74 -18.11 11.74
CA LEU A 82 6.97 -16.69 12.00
C LEU A 82 8.43 -16.40 12.35
N LEU A 83 9.09 -17.26 13.12
CA LEU A 83 10.52 -17.11 13.43
C LEU A 83 11.38 -17.24 12.17
N VAL A 84 11.12 -18.23 11.32
CA VAL A 84 11.84 -18.38 10.04
C VAL A 84 11.60 -17.18 9.13
N ALA A 85 10.35 -16.73 9.02
CA ALA A 85 10.03 -15.52 8.26
C ALA A 85 10.75 -14.29 8.85
N ALA A 86 10.77 -14.12 10.18
CA ALA A 86 11.51 -13.05 10.84
C ALA A 86 12.99 -13.11 10.51
N SER A 87 13.62 -14.28 10.61
CA SER A 87 15.05 -14.46 10.32
C SER A 87 15.40 -14.14 8.86
N ILE A 88 14.52 -14.46 7.90
CA ILE A 88 14.75 -14.13 6.48
C ILE A 88 14.53 -12.63 6.22
N TYR A 89 13.53 -12.03 6.87
CA TYR A 89 13.15 -10.64 6.62
C TYR A 89 13.90 -9.61 7.46
N ILE A 90 14.63 -10.01 8.50
CA ILE A 90 15.40 -9.08 9.36
C ILE A 90 16.41 -8.23 8.60
N GLY A 91 16.94 -8.74 7.47
CA GLY A 91 17.88 -8.02 6.61
C GLY A 91 17.22 -7.08 5.59
N ARG A 92 15.88 -7.08 5.47
CA ARG A 92 15.18 -6.25 4.48
C ARG A 92 14.72 -4.94 5.11
N ILE A 93 15.22 -3.83 4.58
CA ILE A 93 14.86 -2.48 5.02
C ILE A 93 13.63 -1.90 4.30
N ASP A 94 13.25 -2.48 3.16
CA ASP A 94 12.22 -1.88 2.28
C ASP A 94 10.79 -2.17 2.71
N LYS A 95 10.57 -3.20 3.55
CA LYS A 95 9.22 -3.67 3.91
C LYS A 95 9.09 -3.76 5.43
N PRO A 96 7.97 -3.27 6.02
CA PRO A 96 7.69 -3.50 7.41
C PRO A 96 7.49 -5.00 7.67
N PHE A 97 8.11 -5.49 8.74
CA PHE A 97 7.97 -6.89 9.15
C PHE A 97 6.69 -7.10 9.97
N MET A 98 6.34 -6.12 10.78
CA MET A 98 5.15 -6.16 11.64
C MET A 98 3.93 -5.54 10.93
N ALA A 99 2.74 -5.93 11.35
CA ALA A 99 1.52 -5.22 10.96
C ALA A 99 1.54 -3.79 11.53
N ASP A 100 0.79 -2.88 10.91
CA ASP A 100 0.87 -1.43 11.16
C ASP A 100 0.73 -1.04 12.65
N ASP A 101 -0.05 -1.79 13.43
CA ASP A 101 -0.26 -1.56 14.87
C ASP A 101 0.51 -2.52 15.78
N ALA A 102 1.06 -3.61 15.24
CA ALA A 102 1.71 -4.65 16.04
C ALA A 102 3.11 -4.24 16.53
N GLY A 103 3.75 -3.28 15.85
CA GLY A 103 5.06 -2.76 16.22
C GLY A 103 5.05 -1.66 17.29
N ILE A 104 3.87 -1.18 17.70
CA ILE A 104 3.74 -0.06 18.62
C ILE A 104 3.55 -0.61 20.05
N ILE A 105 4.63 -0.65 20.82
CA ILE A 105 4.58 -1.00 22.24
C ILE A 105 4.69 0.29 23.05
N GLY A 106 3.54 0.86 23.40
CA GLY A 106 3.45 2.14 24.09
C GLY A 106 4.06 3.28 23.26
N PRO A 107 5.01 4.07 23.80
CA PRO A 107 5.65 5.14 23.04
C PRO A 107 6.75 4.65 22.09
N VAL A 108 7.08 3.35 22.09
CA VAL A 108 8.19 2.79 21.31
C VAL A 108 7.65 2.06 20.09
N ASN A 109 8.13 2.45 18.90
CA ASN A 109 7.91 1.71 17.67
C ASN A 109 9.10 0.79 17.42
N LEU A 110 8.85 -0.52 17.41
CA LEU A 110 9.86 -1.55 17.25
C LEU A 110 10.46 -1.63 15.84
N ASP A 111 9.73 -1.20 14.80
CA ASP A 111 10.13 -1.33 13.39
C ASP A 111 10.21 0.05 12.70
N LEU A 112 11.20 0.85 13.11
CA LEU A 112 11.36 2.23 12.62
C LEU A 112 12.10 2.32 11.26
N PHE A 113 12.91 1.30 10.92
CA PHE A 113 13.81 1.35 9.76
C PHE A 113 13.09 1.54 8.41
N PRO A 114 12.00 0.83 8.09
CA PRO A 114 11.28 1.01 6.82
C PRO A 114 10.73 2.43 6.66
N LEU A 115 10.33 3.05 7.77
CA LEU A 115 9.82 4.42 7.78
C LEU A 115 10.93 5.43 7.49
N ILE A 116 12.10 5.26 8.09
CA ILE A 116 13.28 6.09 7.80
C ILE A 116 13.72 5.91 6.35
N TYR A 117 13.80 4.67 5.86
CA TYR A 117 14.16 4.35 4.49
C TYR A 117 13.21 5.02 3.49
N ARG A 118 11.90 4.87 3.70
CA ARG A 118 10.88 5.50 2.85
C ARG A 118 10.98 7.02 2.85
N LYS A 119 11.24 7.64 4.01
CA LYS A 119 11.49 9.10 4.08
C LYS A 119 12.72 9.50 3.27
N GLY A 120 13.81 8.73 3.37
CA GLY A 120 15.02 8.94 2.58
C GLY A 120 14.76 8.83 1.08
N LEU A 121 14.03 7.80 0.66
CA LEU A 121 13.64 7.60 -0.74
C LEU A 121 12.79 8.77 -1.27
N LEU A 122 11.75 9.17 -0.53
CA LEU A 122 10.90 10.28 -0.91
C LEU A 122 11.67 11.61 -0.98
N SER A 123 12.61 11.83 -0.06
CA SER A 123 13.49 12.99 -0.10
C SER A 123 14.40 12.96 -1.32
N ALA A 124 15.00 11.82 -1.64
CA ALA A 124 15.83 11.65 -2.82
C ALA A 124 15.04 11.90 -4.11
N ASP A 125 13.85 11.31 -4.23
CA ASP A 125 12.95 11.49 -5.38
C ASP A 125 12.49 12.94 -5.53
N ALA A 126 12.24 13.64 -4.41
CA ALA A 126 11.87 15.06 -4.43
C ALA A 126 13.00 15.95 -4.95
N HIS A 127 14.26 15.64 -4.64
CA HIS A 127 15.41 16.46 -5.05
C HIS A 127 15.97 16.06 -6.43
N ARG A 128 15.87 14.80 -6.83
CA ARG A 128 16.48 14.25 -8.04
C ARG A 128 15.46 13.52 -8.90
N HIS A 129 14.40 14.24 -9.26
CA HIS A 129 13.38 13.66 -10.12
C HIS A 129 13.87 13.65 -11.58
N PRO A 130 14.00 12.48 -12.25
CA PRO A 130 14.61 12.38 -13.57
C PRO A 130 13.94 13.25 -14.64
N TYR A 131 12.63 13.45 -14.52
CA TYR A 131 11.90 14.33 -15.44
C TYR A 131 12.23 15.80 -15.24
N ILE A 132 12.40 16.26 -13.99
CA ILE A 132 12.73 17.66 -13.70
C ILE A 132 14.15 17.95 -14.17
N GLU A 133 15.09 17.03 -13.94
CA GLU A 133 16.47 17.17 -14.42
C GLU A 133 16.51 17.27 -15.96
N ARG A 134 15.78 16.39 -16.67
CA ARG A 134 15.70 16.44 -18.13
C ARG A 134 15.06 17.73 -18.64
N LEU A 135 14.01 18.23 -17.96
CA LEU A 135 13.40 19.52 -18.28
C LEU A 135 14.40 20.66 -18.06
N GLY A 136 15.14 20.64 -16.95
CA GLY A 136 16.21 21.61 -16.66
C GLY A 136 17.27 21.65 -17.76
N VAL A 137 17.76 20.48 -18.19
CA VAL A 137 18.71 20.37 -19.31
C VAL A 137 18.08 20.92 -20.61
N MET A 138 16.81 20.62 -20.87
CA MET A 138 16.10 21.17 -22.03
C MET A 138 16.02 22.70 -21.99
N TYR A 139 15.80 23.31 -20.82
CA TYR A 139 15.82 24.77 -20.64
C TYR A 139 17.23 25.35 -20.79
N LEU A 140 18.29 24.67 -20.32
CA LEU A 140 19.66 25.09 -20.56
C LEU A 140 20.01 25.08 -22.06
N MET A 141 19.49 24.09 -22.80
CA MET A 141 19.63 24.04 -24.27
C MET A 141 18.91 25.22 -24.94
N LYS A 142 17.77 25.68 -24.41
CA LYS A 142 17.12 26.91 -24.88
C LYS A 142 18.05 28.12 -24.80
N ILE A 143 18.78 28.27 -23.68
CA ILE A 143 19.74 29.37 -23.51
C ILE A 143 20.88 29.24 -24.52
N LYS A 144 21.41 28.02 -24.72
CA LYS A 144 22.53 27.77 -25.65
C LYS A 144 22.19 28.04 -27.11
N TYR A 145 21.02 27.63 -27.59
CA TYR A 145 20.64 27.72 -29.00
C TYR A 145 19.75 28.93 -29.34
N GLY A 146 19.31 29.69 -28.33
CA GLY A 146 18.54 30.92 -28.49
C GLY A 146 17.28 30.73 -29.36
N ALA A 147 17.12 31.58 -30.38
CA ALA A 147 15.95 31.59 -31.27
C ALA A 147 15.78 30.31 -32.12
N LYS A 148 16.83 29.49 -32.26
CA LYS A 148 16.73 28.21 -33.00
C LYS A 148 16.05 27.11 -32.17
N PHE A 149 15.91 27.32 -30.86
CA PHE A 149 15.32 26.34 -29.96
C PHE A 149 13.81 26.54 -29.84
N ALA A 150 13.04 25.48 -30.14
CA ALA A 150 11.57 25.44 -30.00
C ALA A 150 10.83 26.57 -30.75
N THR A 151 10.81 26.49 -32.08
CA THR A 151 10.03 27.39 -32.93
C THR A 151 8.54 27.36 -32.58
N THR A 152 7.85 28.49 -32.76
CA THR A 152 6.39 28.63 -32.53
C THR A 152 5.58 27.61 -33.33
N ALA A 153 5.95 27.39 -34.59
CA ALA A 153 5.33 26.36 -35.41
C ALA A 153 5.48 24.96 -34.77
N GLY A 154 6.68 24.62 -34.30
CA GLY A 154 6.95 23.33 -33.66
C GLY A 154 6.21 23.15 -32.32
N SER A 155 6.07 24.21 -31.52
CA SER A 155 5.32 24.13 -30.26
C SER A 155 3.83 23.91 -30.48
N ILE A 156 3.23 24.59 -31.48
CA ILE A 156 1.81 24.41 -31.85
C ILE A 156 1.55 22.97 -32.30
N TRP A 157 2.42 22.40 -33.15
CA TRP A 157 2.28 21.00 -33.60
C TRP A 157 2.37 20.00 -32.45
N ARG A 158 3.31 20.16 -31.52
CA ARG A 158 3.41 19.29 -30.33
C ARG A 158 2.17 19.40 -29.44
N LEU A 159 1.65 20.61 -29.26
CA LEU A 159 0.46 20.85 -28.46
C LEU A 159 -0.79 20.22 -29.11
N LEU A 160 -0.94 20.36 -30.43
CA LEU A 160 -1.99 19.70 -31.20
C LEU A 160 -1.89 18.18 -31.05
N PHE A 161 -0.69 17.62 -31.19
CA PHE A 161 -0.45 16.18 -31.02
C PHE A 161 -0.79 15.68 -29.61
N VAL A 162 -0.33 16.39 -28.55
CA VAL A 162 -0.65 16.05 -27.16
C VAL A 162 -2.15 16.11 -26.92
N PHE A 163 -2.87 17.08 -27.48
CA PHE A 163 -4.31 17.19 -27.30
C PHE A 163 -5.13 16.22 -28.16
N SER A 164 -4.59 15.75 -29.28
CA SER A 164 -5.22 14.67 -30.04
C SER A 164 -5.07 13.33 -29.31
N LEU A 165 -3.92 13.07 -28.65
CA LEU A 165 -3.68 11.83 -27.90
C LEU A 165 -4.30 11.82 -26.50
N MET A 166 -4.23 12.94 -25.80
CA MET A 166 -4.61 13.09 -24.40
C MET A 166 -5.60 14.27 -24.23
N PRO A 167 -6.82 14.15 -24.78
CA PRO A 167 -7.77 15.26 -24.81
C PRO A 167 -8.20 15.75 -23.42
N TRP A 168 -8.14 14.90 -22.40
CA TRP A 168 -8.48 15.27 -21.01
C TRP A 168 -7.52 16.33 -20.44
N LEU A 169 -6.28 16.44 -20.94
CA LEU A 169 -5.34 17.46 -20.51
C LEU A 169 -5.81 18.88 -20.82
N ARG A 170 -6.74 19.05 -21.78
CA ARG A 170 -7.33 20.37 -22.07
C ARG A 170 -8.00 20.98 -20.84
N LYS A 171 -8.61 20.16 -19.97
CA LYS A 171 -9.26 20.61 -18.74
C LYS A 171 -8.28 21.09 -17.66
N TYR A 172 -7.08 20.52 -17.66
CA TYR A 172 -6.04 20.78 -16.64
C TYR A 172 -4.96 21.73 -17.14
N ARG A 173 -5.07 22.23 -18.38
CA ARG A 173 -4.21 23.29 -18.85
C ARG A 173 -4.42 24.50 -17.94
N ILE A 174 -3.35 24.98 -17.33
CA ILE A 174 -3.34 26.28 -16.66
C ILE A 174 -3.67 27.29 -17.77
N ALA A 175 -4.91 27.75 -17.80
CA ALA A 175 -5.26 28.93 -18.56
C ALA A 175 -4.51 30.09 -17.92
N ASP A 176 -3.95 31.00 -18.72
CA ASP A 176 -3.27 32.17 -18.17
C ASP A 176 -4.21 32.90 -17.20
N GLU A 177 -3.66 33.62 -16.23
CA GLU A 177 -4.42 34.32 -15.18
C GLU A 177 -5.53 35.24 -15.76
N ALA A 178 -5.36 35.68 -17.01
CA ALA A 178 -6.32 36.47 -17.78
C ALA A 178 -7.59 35.68 -18.22
N ASP A 179 -7.54 34.36 -18.27
CA ASP A 179 -8.61 33.48 -18.77
C ASP A 179 -9.45 32.84 -17.65
N LEU A 180 -9.02 32.97 -16.39
CA LEU A 180 -9.76 32.48 -15.23
C LEU A 180 -10.63 33.63 -14.69
N PRO A 181 -11.96 33.55 -14.78
CA PRO A 181 -12.82 34.55 -14.15
C PRO A 181 -12.53 34.57 -12.65
N GLU A 182 -12.20 35.74 -12.09
CA GLU A 182 -11.77 35.94 -10.69
C GLU A 182 -12.68 35.20 -9.68
N GLY A 183 -13.98 35.14 -9.96
CA GLY A 183 -14.96 34.43 -9.14
C GLY A 183 -14.71 32.91 -8.98
N LEU A 184 -14.07 32.26 -9.96
CA LEU A 184 -13.78 30.82 -9.93
C LEU A 184 -12.50 30.50 -9.16
N ILE A 185 -11.56 31.46 -9.11
CA ILE A 185 -10.36 31.41 -8.25
C ILE A 185 -10.79 31.53 -6.78
N LEU A 186 -11.63 32.53 -6.46
CA LEU A 186 -12.19 32.75 -5.13
C LEU A 186 -13.05 31.56 -4.64
N GLN A 187 -13.78 30.92 -5.55
CA GLN A 187 -14.57 29.73 -5.23
C GLN A 187 -13.69 28.51 -4.93
N LYS A 188 -12.59 28.31 -5.66
CA LYS A 188 -11.66 27.18 -5.47
C LYS A 188 -10.75 27.34 -4.26
N LEU A 189 -10.39 28.57 -3.89
CA LEU A 189 -9.57 28.85 -2.71
C LEU A 189 -10.31 28.63 -1.38
N GLY A 190 -11.62 28.40 -1.43
CA GLY A 190 -12.45 28.15 -0.25
C GLY A 190 -12.70 29.45 0.52
N LYS A 191 -13.97 29.75 0.78
CA LYS A 191 -14.45 30.96 1.49
C LYS A 191 -13.93 31.17 2.93
N SER A 192 -12.91 30.43 3.39
CA SER A 192 -12.54 30.37 4.80
C SER A 192 -11.47 31.36 5.27
N LYS A 193 -10.83 32.18 4.42
CA LYS A 193 -9.86 33.20 4.87
C LYS A 193 -9.84 34.46 3.99
N SER A 194 -11.01 35.02 3.66
CA SER A 194 -11.12 36.05 2.62
C SER A 194 -10.34 37.36 2.88
N GLU A 195 -10.25 37.87 4.11
CA GLU A 195 -9.65 39.20 4.32
C GLU A 195 -8.11 39.19 4.27
N LYS A 196 -7.47 38.26 5.00
CA LYS A 196 -6.01 38.21 5.07
C LYS A 196 -5.36 37.85 3.72
N TYR A 197 -6.07 37.10 2.88
CA TYR A 197 -5.56 36.74 1.55
C TYR A 197 -5.72 37.87 0.54
N GLU A 198 -6.82 38.62 0.59
CA GLU A 198 -6.99 39.84 -0.22
C GLU A 198 -5.91 40.88 0.11
N GLU A 199 -5.57 41.02 1.40
CA GLU A 199 -4.48 41.89 1.87
C GLU A 199 -3.13 41.45 1.26
N ILE A 200 -2.76 40.17 1.38
CA ILE A 200 -1.51 39.61 0.81
C ILE A 200 -1.49 39.74 -0.73
N ILE A 201 -2.63 39.53 -1.41
CA ILE A 201 -2.70 39.66 -2.87
C ILE A 201 -2.52 41.11 -3.30
N SER A 202 -3.07 42.07 -2.54
CA SER A 202 -2.90 43.49 -2.83
C SER A 202 -1.45 43.94 -2.67
N GLU A 203 -0.77 43.48 -1.60
CA GLU A 203 0.65 43.74 -1.35
C GLU A 203 1.53 43.18 -2.48
N LEU A 204 1.31 41.92 -2.89
CA LEU A 204 2.04 41.28 -4.00
C LEU A 204 1.78 41.97 -5.36
N ARG A 205 0.59 42.53 -5.57
CA ARG A 205 0.26 43.29 -6.79
C ARG A 205 0.99 44.63 -6.81
N GLU A 206 1.09 45.32 -5.67
CA GLU A 206 1.87 46.55 -5.53
C GLU A 206 3.37 46.30 -5.73
N GLU A 207 3.91 45.25 -5.12
CA GLU A 207 5.31 44.87 -5.26
C GLU A 207 5.67 44.56 -6.72
N ASN A 208 4.82 43.79 -7.42
CA ASN A 208 5.01 43.52 -8.85
C ASN A 208 4.93 44.78 -9.71
N ARG A 209 4.05 45.72 -9.37
CA ARG A 209 3.94 47.00 -10.07
C ARG A 209 5.21 47.81 -9.89
N MET A 210 5.75 47.87 -8.67
CA MET A 210 7.02 48.53 -8.36
C MET A 210 8.18 47.89 -9.13
N LEU A 211 8.31 46.56 -9.09
CA LEU A 211 9.36 45.82 -9.81
C LEU A 211 9.30 46.08 -11.33
N LYS A 212 8.12 46.17 -11.93
CA LYS A 212 7.96 46.51 -13.35
C LYS A 212 8.42 47.93 -13.66
N MET A 213 8.14 48.90 -12.78
CA MET A 213 8.64 50.27 -12.95
C MET A 213 10.16 50.33 -12.80
N THR A 214 10.74 49.58 -11.86
CA THR A 214 12.20 49.52 -11.68
C THR A 214 12.90 48.83 -12.85
N ALA A 215 12.35 47.71 -13.35
CA ALA A 215 12.90 46.99 -14.48
C ALA A 215 12.81 47.77 -15.80
N GLY A 216 11.73 48.54 -16.01
CA GLY A 216 11.60 49.43 -17.17
C GLY A 216 12.57 50.61 -17.16
N ASN A 217 12.97 51.09 -15.98
CA ASN A 217 13.95 52.17 -15.84
C ASN A 217 15.42 51.70 -15.95
N GLN A 218 15.70 50.40 -15.81
CA GLN A 218 17.05 49.84 -15.99
C GLN A 218 17.36 49.42 -17.45
N SER A 219 16.39 49.55 -18.36
CA SER A 219 16.56 49.23 -19.79
C SER A 219 16.89 50.46 -20.68
N LEU A 220 17.39 51.54 -20.09
CA LEU A 220 17.99 52.70 -20.76
C LEU A 220 19.45 52.84 -20.31
#